data_AF-A0A2V2A5I7-F1
#
_entry.id   AF-A0A2V2A5I7-F1
#
_cell.length_a   1.000
_cell.length_b   1.000
_cell.length_c   1.000
_cell.angle_alpha   90.00
_cell.angle_beta   90.00
_cell.angle_gamma   90.00
#
_symmetry.space_group_name_H-M   'P 1'
#
loop_
_entity.id
_entity.type
_entity.pdbx_description
1 polymer ?
#
loop_
_entity_poly.entity_id
_entity_poly.type
_entity_poly.pdbx_seq_one_letter_code
_entity_poly.pdbx_strand_id
1 'polypeptide(L)'
;MNVFDAQALQKKYERWHELNEQMQDAQEKWLEANTLLSELQTYYQSEQWRKDHESNLMVECADNIYSIISEDALWSALTDHQEQAICWMRCYRSLIINLVFQSKVY
;
A
#
# COMPACT_ATOMS: atom_id res chain seq x y z
N MET A 1 -31.26 -18.55 23.90
CA MET A 1 -29.85 -18.30 24.27
C MET A 1 -28.99 -18.78 23.13
N ASN A 2 -28.15 -17.91 22.55
CA ASN A 2 -27.09 -18.38 21.64
C ASN A 2 -26.10 -19.17 22.49
N VAL A 3 -25.99 -20.49 22.23
CA VAL A 3 -24.96 -21.32 22.83
C VAL A 3 -23.69 -21.07 22.02
N PHE A 4 -22.70 -20.43 22.64
CA PHE A 4 -21.41 -20.18 22.01
C PHE A 4 -20.52 -21.42 22.13
N ASP A 5 -19.94 -21.86 21.01
CA ASP A 5 -18.90 -22.88 21.00
C ASP A 5 -17.53 -22.21 21.20
N ALA A 6 -16.94 -22.42 22.38
CA ALA A 6 -15.66 -21.84 22.75
C ALA A 6 -14.53 -22.22 21.79
N GLN A 7 -14.53 -23.46 21.26
CA GLN A 7 -13.48 -23.91 20.35
C GLN A 7 -13.61 -23.23 18.97
N ALA A 8 -14.84 -23.03 18.50
CA ALA A 8 -15.10 -22.28 17.28
C ALA A 8 -14.70 -20.80 17.41
N LEU A 9 -14.88 -20.20 18.59
CA LEU A 9 -14.43 -18.83 18.87
C LEU A 9 -12.91 -18.72 18.93
N GLN A 10 -12.23 -19.68 19.56
CA GLN A 10 -10.76 -19.71 19.63
C GLN A 10 -10.12 -19.72 18.22
N LYS A 11 -10.63 -20.57 17.31
CA LYS A 11 -10.15 -20.60 15.91
C LYS A 11 -10.34 -19.27 15.18
N LYS A 12 -11.43 -18.55 15.45
CA LYS A 12 -11.67 -17.22 14.88
C LYS A 12 -10.67 -16.19 15.42
N TYR A 13 -10.35 -16.26 16.71
CA TYR A 13 -9.38 -15.38 17.34
C TYR A 13 -7.96 -15.61 16.82
N GLU A 14 -7.55 -16.87 16.69
CA GLU A 14 -6.26 -17.24 16.07
C GLU A 14 -6.16 -16.72 14.65
N ARG A 15 -7.23 -16.91 13.84
CA ARG A 15 -7.26 -16.38 12.48
C ARG A 15 -7.19 -14.85 12.44
N TRP A 16 -7.88 -14.17 13.36
CA TRP A 16 -7.79 -12.72 13.48
C TRP A 16 -6.37 -12.27 13.83
N HIS A 17 -5.69 -12.97 14.73
CA HIS A 17 -4.33 -12.66 15.14
C HIS A 17 -3.34 -12.77 13.96
N GLU A 18 -3.39 -13.87 13.20
CA GLU A 18 -2.58 -14.05 11.98
C GLU A 18 -2.78 -12.93 10.97
N LEU A 19 -4.04 -12.55 10.72
CA LEU A 19 -4.37 -11.48 9.77
C LEU A 19 -3.87 -10.12 10.27
N ASN A 20 -4.00 -9.85 11.57
CA ASN A 20 -3.53 -8.61 12.17
C ASN A 20 -2.01 -8.45 12.03
N GLU A 21 -1.25 -9.52 12.25
CA GLU A 21 0.20 -9.51 12.06
C GLU A 21 0.59 -9.24 10.60
N GLN A 22 -0.06 -9.92 9.65
CA GLN A 22 0.17 -9.68 8.21
C GLN A 22 -0.16 -8.24 7.80
N MET A 23 -1.21 -7.65 8.38
CA MET A 23 -1.57 -6.26 8.11
C MET A 23 -0.53 -5.27 8.66
N GLN A 24 0.04 -5.55 9.84
CA GLN A 24 1.11 -4.71 10.43
C GLN A 24 2.36 -4.76 9.55
N ASP A 25 2.81 -5.95 9.17
CA ASP A 25 3.96 -6.14 8.27
C ASP A 25 3.73 -5.45 6.90
N ALA A 26 2.53 -5.58 6.33
CA ALA A 26 2.19 -4.90 5.08
C ALA A 26 2.22 -3.36 5.21
N GLN A 27 1.82 -2.80 6.35
CA GLN A 27 1.90 -1.36 6.61
C GLN A 27 3.34 -0.88 6.70
N GLU A 28 4.20 -1.60 7.40
CA GLU A 28 5.63 -1.27 7.53
C GLU A 28 6.33 -1.29 6.16
N LYS A 29 6.11 -2.36 5.37
CA LYS A 29 6.65 -2.47 4.01
C LYS A 29 6.14 -1.37 3.08
N TRP A 30 4.88 -0.98 3.22
CA TRP A 30 4.32 0.10 2.41
C TRP A 30 4.93 1.46 2.77
N LEU A 31 5.23 1.72 4.05
CA LEU A 31 5.94 2.93 4.48
C LEU A 31 7.38 2.98 3.98
N GLU A 32 8.07 1.84 3.96
CA GLU A 32 9.39 1.71 3.33
C GLU A 32 9.30 2.01 1.83
N ALA A 33 8.35 1.39 1.13
CA ALA A 33 8.12 1.63 -0.29
C ALA A 33 7.79 3.10 -0.59
N ASN A 34 7.00 3.78 0.26
CA ASN A 34 6.71 5.20 0.13
C ASN A 34 7.99 6.05 0.23
N THR A 35 8.89 5.71 1.15
CA THR A 35 10.16 6.43 1.33
C THR A 35 11.01 6.32 0.07
N LEU A 36 11.19 5.11 -0.45
CA LEU A 36 11.92 4.86 -1.70
C LEU A 36 11.28 5.60 -2.88
N LEU A 37 9.95 5.52 -3.00
CA LEU A 37 9.23 6.16 -4.10
C LEU A 37 9.29 7.69 -4.02
N SER A 38 9.34 8.28 -2.82
CA SER A 38 9.53 9.73 -2.64
C SER A 38 10.90 10.21 -3.14
N GLU A 39 11.95 9.41 -2.95
CA GLU A 39 13.27 9.71 -3.49
C GLU A 39 13.26 9.64 -5.02
N LEU A 40 12.64 8.59 -5.59
CA LEU A 40 12.49 8.44 -7.03
C LEU A 40 11.62 9.56 -7.64
N GLN A 41 10.59 10.01 -6.93
CA GLN A 41 9.75 11.14 -7.33
C GLN A 41 10.56 12.43 -7.44
N THR A 42 11.48 12.65 -6.50
CA THR A 42 12.38 13.82 -6.51
C THR A 42 13.25 13.80 -7.77
N TYR A 43 13.79 12.63 -8.13
CA TYR A 43 14.52 12.45 -9.38
C TYR A 43 13.62 12.69 -10.61
N TYR A 44 12.45 12.07 -10.67
CA TYR A 44 11.49 12.20 -11.78
C TYR A 44 11.10 13.66 -12.08
N GLN A 45 10.98 14.49 -11.03
CA GLN A 45 10.63 15.91 -11.16
C GLN A 45 11.81 16.81 -11.51
N SER A 46 13.04 16.27 -11.51
CA SER A 46 14.25 17.05 -11.74
C SER A 46 14.51 17.33 -13.21
N GLU A 47 15.29 18.37 -13.49
CA GLU A 47 15.82 18.61 -14.85
C GLU A 47 16.77 17.49 -15.31
N GLN A 48 17.40 16.80 -14.35
CA GLN A 48 18.30 15.68 -14.64
C GLN A 48 17.55 14.54 -15.32
N TRP A 49 16.40 14.12 -14.78
CA TRP A 49 15.58 13.09 -15.41
C TRP A 49 15.18 13.45 -16.85
N ARG A 50 14.82 14.72 -17.12
CA ARG A 50 14.50 15.17 -18.48
C ARG A 50 15.67 14.99 -19.44
N LYS A 51 16.88 15.36 -19.02
CA LYS A 51 18.10 15.18 -19.83
C LYS A 51 18.43 13.71 -20.07
N ASP A 52 18.28 12.88 -19.04
CA ASP A 52 18.54 11.44 -19.12
C ASP A 52 17.51 10.75 -20.02
N HIS A 53 16.25 11.18 -19.97
CA HIS A 53 15.19 10.76 -20.89
C HIS A 53 15.46 11.18 -22.33
N GLU A 54 15.73 12.46 -22.59
CA GLU A 54 16.01 13.01 -23.93
C GLU A 54 17.26 12.39 -24.57
N SER A 55 18.28 12.08 -23.76
CA SER A 55 19.50 11.43 -24.23
C SER A 55 19.36 9.93 -24.45
N ASN A 56 18.19 9.34 -24.17
CA ASN A 56 17.95 7.90 -24.19
C ASN A 56 18.98 7.13 -23.36
N LEU A 57 19.25 7.60 -22.14
CA LEU A 57 20.19 6.95 -21.23
C LEU A 57 19.80 5.49 -21.01
N MET A 58 20.73 4.58 -21.31
CA MET A 58 20.53 3.15 -21.12
C MET A 58 20.86 2.79 -19.67
N VAL A 59 19.86 2.27 -18.96
CA VAL A 59 19.99 1.79 -17.58
C VAL A 59 19.66 0.31 -17.57
N GLU A 60 20.51 -0.49 -16.93
CA GLU A 60 20.26 -1.91 -16.75
C GLU A 60 19.01 -2.12 -15.88
N CYS A 61 18.08 -2.93 -16.38
CA CYS A 61 16.83 -3.24 -15.69
C CYS A 61 16.75 -4.75 -15.49
N ALA A 62 16.19 -5.17 -14.36
CA ALA A 62 15.83 -6.58 -14.17
C ALA A 62 14.70 -6.98 -15.13
N ASP A 63 14.60 -8.28 -15.42
CA ASP A 63 13.52 -8.81 -16.24
C ASP A 63 12.14 -8.39 -15.67
N ASN A 64 11.27 -7.91 -16.55
CA ASN A 64 9.92 -7.41 -16.24
C ASN A 64 9.84 -6.12 -15.40
N ILE A 65 10.96 -5.39 -15.23
CA ILE A 65 10.95 -4.04 -14.64
C ILE A 65 11.23 -3.02 -15.72
N TYR A 66 10.36 -2.02 -15.84
CA TYR A 66 10.59 -0.90 -16.77
C TYR A 66 11.65 0.06 -16.21
N SER A 67 12.44 0.63 -17.11
CA SER A 67 13.45 1.63 -16.76
C SER A 67 12.81 2.88 -16.15
N ILE A 68 13.44 3.42 -15.10
CA ILE A 68 13.07 4.71 -14.50
C ILE A 68 13.22 5.90 -15.48
N ILE A 69 13.94 5.68 -16.60
CA ILE A 69 14.11 6.66 -17.67
C ILE A 69 12.90 6.66 -18.62
N SER A 70 12.06 5.62 -18.60
CA SER A 70 10.82 5.62 -19.38
C SER A 70 9.82 6.65 -18.84
N GLU A 71 8.97 7.17 -19.73
CA GLU A 71 7.94 8.16 -19.39
C GLU A 71 6.95 7.61 -18.34
N ASP A 72 6.57 6.34 -18.48
CA ASP A 72 5.48 5.78 -17.69
C ASP A 72 5.91 5.04 -16.42
N ALA A 73 7.16 4.54 -16.29
CA ALA A 73 7.51 3.66 -15.16
C ALA A 73 7.31 4.32 -13.79
N LEU A 74 7.87 5.52 -13.59
CA LEU A 74 7.73 6.24 -12.32
C LEU A 74 6.33 6.83 -12.17
N TRP A 75 5.67 7.25 -13.26
CA TRP A 75 4.30 7.74 -13.22
C TRP A 75 3.30 6.65 -12.79
N SER A 76 3.42 5.44 -13.33
CA SER A 76 2.59 4.29 -12.95
C SER A 76 2.84 3.90 -11.50
N ALA A 77 4.10 3.82 -11.07
CA ALA A 77 4.44 3.50 -9.68
C ALA A 77 3.85 4.52 -8.69
N LEU A 78 3.92 5.82 -9.01
CA LEU A 78 3.31 6.88 -8.20
C LEU A 78 1.79 6.76 -8.14
N THR A 79 1.16 6.48 -9.28
CA THR A 79 -0.30 6.28 -9.38
C THR A 79 -0.74 5.08 -8.54
N ASP A 80 -0.12 3.92 -8.72
CA ASP A 80 -0.44 2.69 -8.00
C ASP A 80 -0.32 2.89 -6.48
N HIS A 81 0.73 3.57 -6.03
CA HIS A 81 0.94 3.84 -4.61
C HIS A 81 -0.14 4.76 -4.02
N GLN A 82 -0.57 5.79 -4.76
CA GLN A 82 -1.68 6.66 -4.37
C GLN A 82 -3.01 5.91 -4.33
N GLU A 83 -3.28 5.06 -5.31
CA GLU A 83 -4.49 4.23 -5.34
C GLU A 83 -4.56 3.27 -4.14
N GLN A 84 -3.43 2.68 -3.76
CA GLN A 84 -3.33 1.86 -2.55
C GLN A 84 -3.65 2.66 -1.28
N ALA A 85 -3.09 3.87 -1.13
CA ALA A 85 -3.41 4.76 0.00
C ALA A 85 -4.91 5.08 0.08
N ILE A 86 -5.54 5.35 -1.07
CA ILE A 86 -6.98 5.61 -1.17
C ILE A 86 -7.79 4.38 -0.76
N CYS A 87 -7.39 3.19 -1.21
CA CYS A 87 -8.04 1.95 -0.83
C CYS A 87 -7.98 1.73 0.68
N TRP A 88 -6.82 1.95 1.30
CA TRP A 88 -6.65 1.85 2.75
C TRP A 88 -7.53 2.84 3.50
N MET A 89 -7.55 4.11 3.09
CA MET A 89 -8.42 5.12 3.69
C MET A 89 -9.91 4.73 3.62
N ARG A 90 -10.36 4.15 2.50
CA ARG A 90 -11.73 3.66 2.34
C ARG A 90 -12.04 2.50 3.30
N CYS A 91 -11.11 1.55 3.45
CA CYS A 91 -11.24 0.45 4.41
C CYS A 91 -11.34 0.96 5.85
N TYR A 92 -10.43 1.84 6.28
CA TYR A 92 -10.46 2.40 7.64
C TYR A 92 -11.72 3.21 7.92
N ARG A 93 -12.19 4.02 6.96
CA ARG A 93 -13.45 4.76 7.08
C ARG A 93 -14.65 3.82 7.30
N SER A 94 -14.70 2.69 6.59
CA SER A 94 -15.76 1.70 6.76
C SER A 94 -15.76 1.09 8.18
N LEU A 95 -14.57 0.80 8.72
CA LEU A 95 -14.43 0.28 10.09
C LEU A 95 -14.89 1.31 11.14
N ILE A 96 -14.49 2.58 10.98
CA ILE A 96 -14.87 3.66 11.90
C ILE A 96 -16.38 3.90 11.90
N ILE A 97 -17.02 3.91 10.74
CA ILE A 97 -18.48 4.09 10.64
C ILE A 97 -19.20 2.94 11.36
N ASN A 98 -18.77 1.70 11.16
CA ASN A 98 -19.37 0.54 11.84
C ASN A 98 -19.22 0.63 13.38
N LEU A 99 -18.08 1.12 13.89
CA LEU A 99 -17.89 1.34 15.33
C LEU A 99 -18.82 2.44 15.88
N VAL A 100 -19.02 3.54 15.16
CA VAL A 100 -19.93 4.63 15.56
C VAL A 100 -21.40 4.20 15.54
N PHE A 101 -21.80 3.32 14.61
CA PHE A 101 -23.16 2.77 14.61
C PHE A 101 -23.39 1.78 15.76
N GLN A 102 -22.38 0.99 16.15
CA GLN A 102 -22.46 0.08 17.31
C GLN A 102 -22.56 0.84 18.65
N SER A 103 -22.01 2.05 18.75
CA SER A 103 -22.07 2.86 19.97
C SER A 103 -23.39 3.63 20.16
N LYS A 104 -24.27 3.69 19.15
CA LYS A 104 -25.57 4.37 19.21
C LYS A 104 -26.76 3.43 19.43
N VAL A 105 -26.51 2.12 19.55
CA VAL A 105 -27.54 1.08 19.75
C VAL A 105 -27.61 0.62 21.22
N TYR A 106 -26.90 1.30 22.13
CA TYR A 106 -27.02 1.15 23.58
C TYR A 106 -27.53 2.43 24.22
#